data_AF-A0A2M6ZBA7-F1
#
_entry.id   AF-A0A2M6ZBA7-F1
#
_cell.length_a   1.000
_cell.length_b   1.000
_cell.length_c   1.000
_cell.angle_alpha   90.00
_cell.angle_beta   90.00
_cell.angle_gamma   90.00
#
_symmetry.space_group_name_H-M   'P 1'
#
loop_
_entity.id
_entity.type
_entity.pdbx_description
1 polymer ?
#
loop_
_entity_poly.entity_id
_entity_poly.type
_entity_poly.pdbx_seq_one_letter_code
_entity_poly.pdbx_strand_id
1 'polypeptide(L)'
;MSKWLIAGIAALFGAAILFAAAPSPNDAGVMTITARYAKTPPAGIDDPAWKRVAPVEVPVAGRLEMADVKGIVSTKALFTNDELFFLLSWEDPTCSVTKESWQFDGKKWVHLKGDEDRIALLFEIERINYFSSRSCTVVCHSPADLPRNQWNLATESPFEKGDLWHWKSARSAPYRHADDGWL
;
A
#
# COMPACT_ATOMS: atom_id res chain seq x y z
N MET A 1 -9.51 -37.00 62.89
CA MET A 1 -10.01 -35.63 62.74
C MET A 1 -8.95 -34.79 62.01
N SER A 2 -9.31 -34.28 60.82
CA SER A 2 -8.87 -33.00 60.25
C SER A 2 -7.41 -32.77 59.79
N LYS A 3 -7.28 -32.69 58.45
CA LYS A 3 -6.55 -31.68 57.63
C LYS A 3 -5.01 -31.76 57.67
N TRP A 4 -4.24 -31.74 56.58
CA TRP A 4 -4.31 -30.90 55.38
C TRP A 4 -3.64 -31.59 54.18
N LEU A 5 -4.33 -31.63 53.04
CA LEU A 5 -3.75 -31.88 51.72
C LEU A 5 -3.32 -30.54 51.14
N ILE A 6 -2.03 -30.35 50.87
CA ILE A 6 -1.54 -29.26 50.02
C ILE A 6 -1.31 -29.88 48.64
N ALA A 7 -2.28 -29.69 47.75
CA ALA A 7 -2.12 -29.97 46.33
C ALA A 7 -1.33 -28.83 45.69
N GLY A 8 -0.06 -29.09 45.34
CA GLY A 8 0.74 -28.18 44.52
C GLY A 8 0.31 -28.29 43.07
N ILE A 9 -0.42 -27.29 42.57
CA ILE A 9 -0.68 -27.13 41.13
C ILE A 9 0.58 -26.50 40.52
N ALA A 10 1.39 -27.30 39.85
CA ALA A 10 2.45 -26.80 38.98
C ALA A 10 1.81 -26.32 37.66
N ALA A 11 1.58 -25.03 37.53
CA ALA A 11 1.21 -24.42 36.25
C ALA A 11 2.45 -24.34 35.35
N LEU A 12 2.56 -25.28 34.41
CA LEU A 12 3.53 -25.20 33.31
C LEU A 12 3.06 -24.11 32.33
N PHE A 13 3.61 -22.91 32.46
CA PHE A 13 3.54 -21.89 31.41
C PHE A 13 4.42 -22.34 30.24
N GLY A 14 3.81 -23.01 29.27
CA GLY A 14 4.43 -23.25 27.97
C GLY A 14 4.51 -21.94 27.19
N ALA A 15 5.62 -21.22 27.29
CA ALA A 15 5.94 -20.14 26.36
C ALA A 15 6.34 -20.77 25.02
N ALA A 16 5.37 -20.94 24.12
CA ALA A 16 5.66 -21.22 22.71
C ALA A 16 6.26 -19.95 22.10
N ILE A 17 7.59 -19.85 22.14
CA ILE A 17 8.33 -18.84 21.38
C ILE A 17 8.20 -19.23 19.91
N LEU A 18 7.24 -18.62 19.22
CA LEU A 18 7.20 -18.60 17.76
C LEU A 18 8.42 -17.80 17.29
N PHE A 19 9.53 -18.49 17.04
CA PHE A 19 10.61 -17.92 16.26
C PHE A 19 10.08 -17.72 14.84
N ALA A 20 9.60 -16.52 14.54
CA ALA A 20 9.58 -16.04 13.17
C ALA A 20 11.04 -16.02 12.72
N ALA A 21 11.42 -16.98 11.86
CA ALA A 21 12.76 -17.00 11.28
C ALA A 21 12.99 -15.65 10.60
N ALA A 22 13.97 -14.89 11.10
CA ALA A 22 14.43 -13.69 10.41
C ALA A 22 14.98 -14.12 9.03
N PRO A 23 14.65 -13.41 7.94
CA PRO A 23 15.15 -13.76 6.62
C PRO A 23 16.69 -13.75 6.60
N SER A 24 17.26 -14.72 5.89
CA SER A 24 18.70 -14.94 5.82
C SER A 24 19.43 -13.81 5.08
N PRO A 25 20.69 -13.48 5.43
CA PRO A 25 21.36 -12.25 4.99
C PRO A 25 21.87 -12.23 3.54
N ASN A 26 21.46 -13.18 2.69
CA ASN A 26 22.01 -13.37 1.33
C ASN A 26 21.07 -12.97 0.19
N ASP A 27 19.94 -12.30 0.46
CA ASP A 27 19.05 -11.79 -0.58
C ASP A 27 19.33 -10.30 -0.81
N ALA A 28 20.17 -9.99 -1.80
CA ALA A 28 20.41 -8.61 -2.19
C ALA A 28 19.16 -8.02 -2.88
N GLY A 29 18.25 -7.44 -2.09
CA GLY A 29 17.44 -6.28 -2.52
C GLY A 29 16.03 -6.53 -3.07
N VAL A 30 15.48 -7.75 -3.01
CA VAL A 30 14.07 -7.97 -3.36
C VAL A 30 13.19 -7.80 -2.13
N MET A 31 12.30 -6.83 -2.18
CA MET A 31 11.25 -6.66 -1.16
C MET A 31 10.03 -7.48 -1.56
N THR A 32 9.63 -8.42 -0.70
CA THR A 32 8.49 -9.32 -0.97
C THR A 32 7.33 -8.99 -0.05
N ILE A 33 6.15 -8.77 -0.65
CA ILE A 33 4.87 -8.74 0.06
C ILE A 33 4.16 -10.07 -0.19
N THR A 34 4.01 -10.89 0.85
CA THR A 34 3.34 -12.19 0.74
C THR A 34 1.90 -12.08 1.23
N ALA A 35 0.94 -12.25 0.32
CA ALA A 35 -0.46 -12.36 0.69
C ALA A 35 -0.73 -13.69 1.44
N ARG A 36 -1.58 -13.67 2.46
CA ARG A 36 -2.05 -14.90 3.13
C ARG A 36 -3.51 -15.20 2.82
N TYR A 37 -3.81 -16.48 2.70
CA TYR A 37 -5.16 -16.94 2.44
C TYR A 37 -6.11 -16.57 3.59
N ALA A 38 -7.29 -16.08 3.24
CA ALA A 38 -8.43 -15.87 4.13
C ALA A 38 -9.65 -16.59 3.56
N LYS A 39 -10.38 -17.31 4.42
CA LYS A 39 -11.59 -18.04 4.01
C LYS A 39 -12.72 -17.11 3.55
N THR A 40 -12.77 -15.90 4.10
CA THR A 40 -13.77 -14.88 3.77
C THR A 40 -13.05 -13.54 3.57
N PRO A 41 -13.62 -12.64 2.74
CA PRO A 41 -13.13 -11.28 2.63
C PRO A 41 -13.02 -10.59 4.00
N PRO A 42 -11.99 -9.77 4.24
CA PRO A 42 -11.91 -8.95 5.45
C PRO A 42 -13.06 -7.94 5.47
N ALA A 43 -13.74 -7.79 6.62
CA ALA A 43 -14.87 -6.89 6.77
C ALA A 43 -14.49 -5.40 6.73
N GLY A 44 -13.21 -5.07 6.88
CA GLY A 44 -12.68 -3.72 6.87
C GLY A 44 -11.26 -3.63 7.44
N ILE A 45 -10.81 -2.42 7.73
CA ILE A 45 -9.46 -2.15 8.25
C ILE A 45 -9.20 -2.75 9.64
N ASP A 46 -10.25 -2.89 10.47
CA ASP A 46 -10.17 -3.42 11.83
C ASP A 46 -10.36 -4.95 11.91
N ASP A 47 -10.50 -5.63 10.77
CA ASP A 47 -10.74 -7.07 10.73
C ASP A 47 -9.59 -7.86 11.39
N PRO A 48 -9.85 -8.77 12.34
CA PRO A 48 -8.80 -9.55 13.01
C PRO A 48 -7.99 -10.43 12.06
N ALA A 49 -8.46 -10.72 10.84
CA ALA A 49 -7.70 -11.41 9.80
C ALA A 49 -6.36 -10.73 9.50
N TRP A 50 -6.28 -9.40 9.61
CA TRP A 50 -5.06 -8.62 9.41
C TRP A 50 -3.98 -8.88 10.48
N LYS A 51 -4.33 -9.45 11.63
CA LYS A 51 -3.37 -9.85 12.66
C LYS A 51 -2.60 -11.11 12.29
N ARG A 52 -3.06 -11.87 11.30
CA ARG A 52 -2.41 -13.09 10.81
C ARG A 52 -1.29 -12.83 9.81
N VAL A 53 -1.11 -11.59 9.38
CA VAL A 53 -0.10 -11.16 8.40
C VAL A 53 0.79 -10.11 9.04
N ALA A 54 2.11 -10.34 9.01
CA ALA A 54 3.07 -9.31 9.40
C ALA A 54 3.09 -8.20 8.34
N PRO A 55 3.11 -6.92 8.74
CA PRO A 55 3.27 -5.85 7.79
C PRO A 55 4.66 -5.90 7.14
N VAL A 56 4.72 -5.49 5.88
CA VAL A 56 5.97 -5.16 5.19
C VAL A 56 6.05 -3.64 5.12
N GLU A 57 7.12 -3.10 5.68
CA GLU A 57 7.38 -1.66 5.68
C GLU A 57 8.03 -1.26 4.35
N VAL A 58 7.26 -0.63 3.47
CA VAL A 58 7.71 -0.20 2.15
C VAL A 58 8.25 1.22 2.24
N PRO A 59 9.58 1.44 2.15
CA PRO A 59 10.14 2.78 2.11
C PRO A 59 9.77 3.52 0.83
N VAL A 60 9.31 4.75 0.99
CA VAL A 60 9.03 5.68 -0.11
C VAL A 60 9.88 6.94 0.07
N ALA A 61 10.30 7.52 -1.06
CA ALA A 61 11.08 8.75 -1.08
C ALA A 61 10.45 9.73 -2.06
N GLY A 62 10.32 10.98 -1.63
CA GLY A 62 9.91 12.05 -2.50
C GLY A 62 10.97 12.32 -3.58
N ARG A 63 10.54 13.04 -4.60
CA ARG A 63 11.37 13.46 -5.73
C ARG A 63 11.24 14.96 -5.87
N LEU A 64 12.19 15.58 -6.58
CA LEU A 64 12.13 17.00 -6.95
C LEU A 64 12.03 17.91 -5.73
N GLU A 65 11.00 18.75 -5.65
CA GLU A 65 10.75 19.65 -4.52
C GLU A 65 10.58 18.89 -3.19
N MET A 66 10.26 17.60 -3.25
CA MET A 66 10.09 16.70 -2.10
C MET A 66 11.28 15.74 -1.92
N ALA A 67 12.44 15.98 -2.54
CA ALA A 67 13.57 15.03 -2.52
C ALA A 67 14.07 14.63 -1.12
N ASP A 68 13.92 15.50 -0.13
CA ASP A 68 14.32 15.24 1.27
C ASP A 68 13.22 14.53 2.09
N VAL A 69 12.02 14.38 1.53
CA VAL A 69 10.89 13.72 2.19
C VAL A 69 11.05 12.21 2.06
N LYS A 70 10.95 11.51 3.19
CA LYS A 70 10.93 10.05 3.26
C LYS A 70 9.73 9.62 4.06
N GLY A 71 9.17 8.47 3.71
CA GLY A 71 8.05 7.87 4.41
C GLY A 71 8.11 6.37 4.37
N ILE A 72 7.23 5.74 5.12
CA ILE A 72 7.03 4.30 5.13
C ILE A 72 5.54 4.04 4.88
N VAL A 73 5.24 3.07 4.02
CA VAL A 73 3.90 2.50 3.86
C VAL A 73 3.91 1.09 4.44
N SER A 74 3.26 0.91 5.59
CA SER A 74 3.00 -0.41 6.14
C SER A 74 1.99 -1.12 5.25
N THR A 75 2.41 -2.24 4.66
CA THR A 75 1.62 -3.00 3.69
C THR A 75 1.34 -4.40 4.19
N LYS A 76 0.06 -4.79 4.19
CA LYS A 76 -0.37 -6.18 4.39
C LYS A 76 -1.21 -6.63 3.21
N ALA A 77 -1.15 -7.92 2.90
CA ALA A 77 -1.95 -8.52 1.85
C ALA A 77 -2.66 -9.79 2.32
N LEU A 78 -3.91 -9.95 1.91
CA LEU A 78 -4.72 -11.16 2.08
C LEU A 78 -5.31 -11.54 0.73
N PHE A 79 -5.66 -12.81 0.54
CA PHE A 79 -6.38 -13.25 -0.65
C PHE A 79 -7.43 -14.30 -0.31
N THR A 80 -8.53 -14.33 -1.05
CA THR A 80 -9.51 -15.43 -1.07
C THR A 80 -9.26 -16.31 -2.29
N ASN A 81 -10.24 -17.06 -2.76
CA ASN A 81 -10.07 -17.83 -4.00
C ASN A 81 -10.10 -16.94 -5.27
N ASP A 82 -10.66 -15.75 -5.16
CA ASP A 82 -11.06 -14.88 -6.26
C ASP A 82 -10.73 -13.39 -6.06
N GLU A 83 -10.36 -12.98 -4.84
CA GLU A 83 -10.08 -11.58 -4.51
C GLU A 83 -8.71 -11.42 -3.83
N LEU A 84 -8.07 -10.29 -4.10
CA LEU A 84 -6.81 -9.85 -3.47
C LEU A 84 -7.09 -8.56 -2.71
N PHE A 85 -6.64 -8.51 -1.45
CA PHE A 85 -6.87 -7.39 -0.54
C PHE A 85 -5.54 -6.82 -0.07
N PHE A 86 -5.43 -5.50 -0.10
CA PHE A 86 -4.32 -4.77 0.50
C PHE A 86 -4.81 -3.90 1.65
N LEU A 87 -4.07 -3.91 2.76
CA LEU A 87 -4.18 -2.90 3.80
C LEU A 87 -2.90 -2.07 3.78
N LEU A 88 -3.05 -0.81 3.36
CA LEU A 88 -1.97 0.16 3.20
C LEU A 88 -2.16 1.25 4.25
N SER A 89 -1.12 1.55 5.02
CA SER A 89 -1.16 2.57 6.08
C SER A 89 0.13 3.35 6.11
N TRP A 90 0.02 4.67 6.26
CA TRP A 90 1.15 5.59 6.36
C TRP A 90 0.80 6.73 7.32
N GLU A 91 1.81 7.39 7.87
CA GLU A 91 1.61 8.63 8.63
C GLU A 91 1.29 9.78 7.68
N ASP A 92 0.18 10.46 7.92
CA ASP A 92 -0.25 11.61 7.14
C ASP A 92 -0.68 12.76 8.07
N PRO A 93 0.19 13.77 8.26
CA PRO A 93 -0.14 14.93 9.09
C PRO A 93 -1.08 15.93 8.39
N THR A 94 -1.36 15.76 7.09
CA THR A 94 -2.09 16.76 6.29
C THR A 94 -3.53 16.38 6.01
N CYS A 95 -3.83 15.09 5.82
CA CYS A 95 -5.14 14.59 5.42
C CYS A 95 -5.70 15.42 4.25
N SER A 96 -4.95 15.44 3.15
CA SER A 96 -5.26 16.25 1.99
C SER A 96 -6.44 15.66 1.23
N VAL A 97 -7.58 16.36 1.19
CA VAL A 97 -8.84 15.88 0.58
C VAL A 97 -9.51 16.89 -0.35
N THR A 98 -8.79 17.95 -0.74
CA THR A 98 -9.40 19.09 -1.44
C THR A 98 -9.43 18.89 -2.95
N LYS A 99 -8.32 18.43 -3.55
CA LYS A 99 -8.10 18.35 -5.00
C LYS A 99 -8.65 19.55 -5.80
N GLU A 100 -8.29 20.78 -5.40
CA GLU A 100 -8.78 21.99 -6.05
C GLU A 100 -10.32 22.03 -6.24
N SER A 101 -11.09 21.41 -5.34
CA SER A 101 -12.54 21.29 -5.49
C SER A 101 -13.23 22.64 -5.59
N TRP A 102 -14.35 22.67 -6.31
CA TRP A 102 -15.23 23.83 -6.35
C TRP A 102 -16.02 23.97 -5.04
N GLN A 103 -16.03 25.16 -4.47
CA GLN A 103 -16.89 25.54 -3.36
C GLN A 103 -17.74 26.75 -3.76
N PHE A 104 -19.02 26.72 -3.44
CA PHE A 104 -19.88 27.89 -3.55
C PHE A 104 -19.78 28.71 -2.26
N ASP A 105 -19.34 29.96 -2.35
CA ASP A 105 -19.15 30.86 -1.20
C ASP A 105 -20.43 31.60 -0.76
N GLY A 106 -21.57 31.26 -1.37
CA GLY A 106 -22.84 31.96 -1.21
C GLY A 106 -23.12 33.00 -2.29
N LYS A 107 -22.14 33.35 -3.14
CA LYS A 107 -22.28 34.29 -4.26
C LYS A 107 -21.72 33.76 -5.57
N LYS A 108 -20.58 33.07 -5.54
CA LYS A 108 -19.89 32.53 -6.71
C LYS A 108 -19.22 31.20 -6.38
N TRP A 109 -18.92 30.47 -7.44
CA TRP A 109 -18.06 29.31 -7.36
C TRP A 109 -16.60 29.75 -7.31
N VAL A 110 -15.83 29.15 -6.40
CA VAL A 110 -14.38 29.35 -6.28
C VAL A 110 -13.68 27.99 -6.24
N HIS A 111 -12.49 27.92 -6.82
CA HIS A 111 -11.60 26.79 -6.60
C HIS A 111 -10.92 26.93 -5.25
N LEU A 112 -10.99 25.88 -4.43
CA LEU A 112 -10.17 25.76 -3.25
C LEU A 112 -8.72 25.51 -3.65
N LYS A 113 -7.78 25.93 -2.79
CA LYS A 113 -6.35 25.58 -2.97
C LYS A 113 -6.06 24.25 -2.28
N GLY A 114 -5.11 23.52 -2.82
CA GLY A 114 -4.62 22.28 -2.24
C GLY A 114 -4.89 21.07 -3.13
N ASP A 115 -4.19 19.98 -2.82
CA ASP A 115 -4.27 18.74 -3.59
C ASP A 115 -5.01 17.64 -2.79
N GLU A 116 -4.72 16.37 -3.09
CA GLU A 116 -5.28 15.21 -2.38
C GLU A 116 -4.20 14.15 -2.15
N ASP A 117 -4.40 13.32 -1.12
CA ASP A 117 -3.61 12.12 -0.90
C ASP A 117 -3.95 11.04 -1.92
N ARG A 118 -2.92 10.29 -2.31
CA ARG A 118 -3.04 9.24 -3.34
C ARG A 118 -2.14 8.06 -3.00
N ILE A 119 -2.60 6.88 -3.38
CA ILE A 119 -1.77 5.68 -3.42
C ILE A 119 -2.10 4.89 -4.67
N ALA A 120 -1.07 4.35 -5.31
CA ALA A 120 -1.23 3.55 -6.51
C ALA A 120 -0.43 2.24 -6.40
N LEU A 121 -1.03 1.16 -6.90
CA LEU A 121 -0.39 -0.13 -7.09
C LEU A 121 -0.31 -0.38 -8.60
N LEU A 122 0.87 -0.73 -9.09
CA LEU A 122 1.10 -1.01 -10.50
C LEU A 122 1.62 -2.43 -10.65
N PHE A 123 0.90 -3.25 -11.40
CA PHE A 123 1.24 -4.64 -11.68
C PHE A 123 1.66 -4.77 -13.15
N GLU A 124 2.75 -5.48 -13.41
CA GLU A 124 3.14 -5.86 -14.77
C GLU A 124 2.16 -6.94 -15.27
N ILE A 125 1.37 -6.62 -16.32
CA ILE A 125 0.44 -7.58 -16.96
C ILE A 125 0.93 -8.01 -18.34
N GLU A 126 1.75 -7.18 -18.98
CA GLU A 126 2.66 -7.56 -20.06
C GLU A 126 4.04 -6.99 -19.73
N ARG A 127 5.09 -7.60 -20.28
CA ARG A 127 6.47 -7.22 -19.93
C ARG A 127 6.73 -5.74 -20.17
N ILE A 128 7.12 -5.02 -19.11
CA ILE A 128 7.60 -3.63 -19.16
C ILE A 128 9.11 -3.65 -18.96
N ASN A 129 9.86 -3.07 -19.90
CA ASN A 129 11.31 -3.10 -19.83
C ASN A 129 11.85 -2.46 -18.54
N TYR A 130 12.73 -3.19 -17.85
CA TYR A 130 13.37 -2.80 -16.59
C TYR A 130 12.43 -2.60 -15.38
N PHE A 131 11.13 -2.94 -15.46
CA PHE A 131 10.20 -2.75 -14.36
C PHE A 131 10.62 -3.50 -13.07
N SER A 132 11.16 -4.72 -13.19
CA SER A 132 11.61 -5.48 -12.01
C SER A 132 12.83 -4.88 -11.30
N SER A 133 13.66 -4.10 -11.98
CA SER A 133 14.89 -3.51 -11.41
C SER A 133 14.75 -2.03 -11.06
N ARG A 134 13.79 -1.34 -11.68
CA ARG A 134 13.58 0.12 -11.53
C ARG A 134 12.17 0.49 -11.08
N SER A 135 11.27 -0.49 -10.95
CA SER A 135 9.87 -0.34 -10.52
C SER A 135 9.15 0.75 -11.33
N CYS A 136 8.21 1.47 -10.73
CA CYS A 136 7.40 2.50 -11.37
C CYS A 136 8.20 3.63 -12.04
N THR A 137 9.49 3.80 -11.72
CA THR A 137 10.29 4.87 -12.32
C THR A 137 10.45 4.76 -13.84
N VAL A 138 10.28 3.57 -14.42
CA VAL A 138 10.36 3.36 -15.89
C VAL A 138 9.10 3.81 -16.61
N VAL A 139 7.99 3.98 -15.90
CA VAL A 139 6.72 4.43 -16.49
C VAL A 139 6.30 5.82 -16.04
N CYS A 140 6.70 6.29 -14.85
CA CYS A 140 6.22 7.56 -14.28
C CYS A 140 6.76 8.83 -14.96
N HIS A 141 7.81 8.71 -15.76
CA HIS A 141 8.52 9.83 -16.41
C HIS A 141 8.84 9.51 -17.87
N SER A 142 7.87 8.94 -18.57
CA SER A 142 8.06 8.40 -19.91
C SER A 142 7.43 9.29 -21.00
N PRO A 143 8.07 9.42 -22.18
CA PRO A 143 9.45 9.04 -22.48
C PRO A 143 10.47 10.11 -22.05
N ALA A 144 11.62 9.67 -21.53
CA ALA A 144 12.60 10.51 -20.81
C ALA A 144 13.33 11.53 -21.70
N ASP A 145 13.24 11.36 -23.02
CA ASP A 145 13.75 12.26 -24.06
C ASP A 145 12.84 13.48 -24.29
N LEU A 146 11.61 13.47 -23.77
CA LEU A 146 10.74 14.62 -23.82
C LEU A 146 11.02 15.63 -22.70
N PRO A 147 10.72 16.93 -22.94
CA PRO A 147 10.70 17.93 -21.89
C PRO A 147 9.81 17.51 -20.72
N ARG A 148 10.24 17.83 -19.49
CA ARG A 148 9.56 17.45 -18.25
C ARG A 148 8.06 17.76 -18.20
N ASN A 149 7.63 18.87 -18.81
CA ASN A 149 6.22 19.26 -18.85
C ASN A 149 5.35 18.35 -19.75
N GLN A 150 5.97 17.39 -20.43
CA GLN A 150 5.32 16.36 -21.25
C GLN A 150 5.46 14.96 -20.65
N TRP A 151 6.14 14.83 -19.50
CA TRP A 151 6.25 13.53 -18.82
C TRP A 151 4.89 13.08 -18.32
N ASN A 152 4.54 11.84 -18.65
CA ASN A 152 3.32 11.19 -18.20
C ASN A 152 3.65 9.83 -17.59
N LEU A 153 2.67 9.28 -16.88
CA LEU A 153 2.66 7.86 -16.53
C LEU A 153 2.26 7.08 -17.79
N ALA A 154 3.22 6.43 -18.46
CA ALA A 154 3.01 5.73 -19.73
C ALA A 154 4.08 4.64 -19.95
N THR A 155 3.74 3.66 -20.78
CA THR A 155 4.70 2.68 -21.30
C THR A 155 5.43 3.22 -22.55
N GLU A 156 6.57 2.63 -22.91
CA GLU A 156 7.34 3.04 -24.09
C GLU A 156 6.71 2.52 -25.39
N SER A 157 5.99 1.40 -25.32
CA SER A 157 5.39 0.75 -26.49
C SER A 157 4.01 0.14 -26.18
N PRO A 158 3.15 -0.04 -27.19
CA PRO A 158 1.83 -0.66 -27.01
C PRO A 158 1.87 -2.15 -26.63
N PHE A 159 3.04 -2.78 -26.66
CA PHE A 159 3.24 -4.18 -26.24
C PHE A 159 3.59 -4.31 -24.76
N GLU A 160 3.99 -3.21 -24.12
CA GLU A 160 4.21 -3.14 -22.68
C GLU A 160 2.88 -2.73 -22.02
N LYS A 161 2.50 -3.38 -20.91
CA LYS A 161 1.24 -3.07 -20.22
C LYS A 161 1.36 -3.20 -18.72
N GLY A 162 0.80 -2.23 -18.02
CA GLY A 162 0.68 -2.25 -16.56
C GLY A 162 -0.76 -2.09 -16.12
N ASP A 163 -1.18 -2.86 -15.12
CA ASP A 163 -2.47 -2.71 -14.44
C ASP A 163 -2.30 -1.77 -13.24
N LEU A 164 -3.07 -0.69 -13.20
CA LEU A 164 -2.91 0.43 -12.29
C LEU A 164 -4.15 0.60 -11.43
N TRP A 165 -4.03 0.20 -10.17
CA TRP A 165 -5.03 0.51 -9.15
C TRP A 165 -4.67 1.82 -8.48
N HIS A 166 -5.59 2.78 -8.44
CA HIS A 166 -5.32 4.12 -7.96
C HIS A 166 -6.42 4.61 -7.02
N TRP A 167 -6.06 4.77 -5.75
CA TRP A 167 -6.90 5.39 -4.75
C TRP A 167 -6.52 6.85 -4.54
N LYS A 168 -7.55 7.68 -4.38
CA LYS A 168 -7.53 9.14 -4.31
C LYS A 168 -8.49 9.61 -3.22
N SER A 169 -7.98 10.33 -2.23
CA SER A 169 -8.74 10.70 -1.03
C SER A 169 -9.94 11.62 -1.33
N ALA A 170 -9.80 12.56 -2.28
CA ALA A 170 -10.90 13.47 -2.62
C ALA A 170 -11.86 12.86 -3.65
N ARG A 171 -11.34 12.11 -4.63
CA ARG A 171 -12.10 11.71 -5.82
C ARG A 171 -12.63 10.28 -5.81
N SER A 172 -12.05 9.37 -5.03
CA SER A 172 -12.46 7.96 -4.98
C SER A 172 -12.93 7.53 -3.60
N ALA A 173 -12.31 8.02 -2.52
CA ALA A 173 -12.67 7.65 -1.16
C ALA A 173 -14.14 7.94 -0.79
N PRO A 174 -14.74 9.09 -1.16
CA PRO A 174 -16.16 9.37 -0.85
C PRO A 174 -17.12 8.35 -1.47
N TYR A 175 -16.71 7.68 -2.55
CA TYR A 175 -17.48 6.68 -3.27
C TYR A 175 -17.07 5.24 -2.93
N ARG A 176 -16.11 5.07 -2.00
CA ARG A 176 -15.64 3.77 -1.51
C ARG A 176 -15.10 2.85 -2.62
N HIS A 177 -14.41 3.42 -3.60
CA HIS A 177 -13.74 2.67 -4.65
C HIS A 177 -12.28 3.13 -4.81
N ALA A 178 -11.51 2.33 -5.53
CA ALA A 178 -10.26 2.74 -6.16
C ALA A 178 -10.46 2.60 -7.67
N ASP A 179 -9.88 3.49 -8.46
CA ASP A 179 -9.95 3.35 -9.90
C ASP A 179 -9.07 2.19 -10.34
N ASP A 180 -9.57 1.43 -11.30
CA ASP A 180 -8.87 0.34 -11.96
C ASP A 180 -8.71 0.70 -13.44
N GLY A 181 -7.45 0.77 -13.88
CA GLY A 181 -7.10 1.20 -15.22
C GLY A 181 -5.78 0.56 -15.64
N TRP A 182 -5.28 0.92 -16.82
CA TRP A 182 -4.05 0.35 -17.34
C TRP A 182 -3.24 1.37 -18.14
N LEU A 183 -1.94 1.09 -18.28
CA LEU A 183 -0.96 1.82 -19.08
C LEU A 183 -0.66 1.05 -20.36
#